data_AF-A0A7V0X1Q3-F1
#
_entry.id   AF-A0A7V0X1Q3-F1
#
_cell.length_a   1.000
_cell.length_b   1.000
_cell.length_c   1.000
_cell.angle_alpha   90.00
_cell.angle_beta   90.00
_cell.angle_gamma   90.00
#
_symmetry.space_group_name_H-M   'P 1'
#
loop_
_entity.id
_entity.type
_entity.pdbx_description
1 polymer ?
#
loop_
_entity_poly.entity_id
_entity_poly.type
_entity_poly.pdbx_seq_one_letter_code
_entity_poly.pdbx_strand_id
1 'polypeptide(L)'
;MNRKDFIHPEMDEEIRSISGRYGFNREDTVLFGDREVLYFTGYSVTDSTCCGVGGCYFSLVPGYLTRRHYRTTPEGRAVSEVEPIVDEQERKEVTRLLTERERCIQVNFL
;
A
#
# COMPACT_ATOMS: atom_id res chain seq x y z
N MET A 1 8.63 -2.54 -20.09
CA MET A 1 8.16 -2.20 -18.73
C MET A 1 6.71 -1.79 -18.80
N ASN A 2 5.82 -2.51 -18.11
CA ASN A 2 4.38 -2.25 -18.15
C ASN A 2 4.03 -1.24 -17.06
N ARG A 3 3.75 0.02 -17.45
CA ARG A 3 3.37 1.08 -16.52
C ARG A 3 1.86 1.18 -16.45
N LYS A 4 1.33 1.42 -15.25
CA LYS A 4 -0.10 1.57 -15.02
C LYS A 4 -0.39 2.77 -14.14
N ASP A 5 -1.58 3.32 -14.35
CA ASP A 5 -2.11 4.33 -13.46
C ASP A 5 -2.53 3.71 -12.14
N PHE A 6 -2.10 4.34 -11.06
CA PHE A 6 -2.50 4.01 -9.71
C PHE A 6 -3.25 5.19 -9.12
N ILE A 7 -4.53 4.97 -8.80
CA ILE A 7 -5.37 5.94 -8.11
C ILE A 7 -5.09 5.78 -6.61
N HIS A 8 -4.63 6.85 -5.98
CA HIS A 8 -4.27 6.83 -4.57
C HIS A 8 -5.51 6.55 -3.72
N PRO A 9 -5.46 5.65 -2.72
CA PRO A 9 -6.55 5.44 -1.76
C PRO A 9 -6.84 6.73 -0.96
N GLU A 10 -8.02 6.84 -0.33
CA GLU A 10 -8.20 7.90 0.67
C GLU A 10 -7.38 7.57 1.91
N MET A 11 -6.74 8.59 2.46
CA MET A 11 -6.09 8.48 3.76
C MET A 11 -7.12 8.74 4.85
N ASP A 12 -6.97 8.05 5.97
CA ASP A 12 -7.78 8.20 7.19
C ASP A 12 -9.28 7.88 7.00
N GLU A 13 -9.66 7.32 5.85
CA GLU A 13 -10.99 6.78 5.63
C GLU A 13 -11.07 5.33 6.14
N GLU A 14 -11.94 5.10 7.12
CA GLU A 14 -12.23 3.77 7.65
C GLU A 14 -13.32 3.09 6.80
N ILE A 15 -12.92 2.12 5.98
CA ILE A 15 -13.84 1.30 5.22
C ILE A 15 -14.40 0.22 6.14
N ARG A 16 -15.73 0.24 6.35
CA ARG A 16 -16.45 -0.77 7.13
C ARG A 16 -16.98 -1.87 6.23
N SER A 17 -16.68 -3.10 6.60
CA SER A 17 -17.24 -4.32 6.01
C SER A 17 -17.97 -5.13 7.09
N ILE A 18 -18.75 -6.13 6.66
CA ILE A 18 -19.47 -7.05 7.58
C ILE A 18 -18.49 -7.77 8.54
N SER A 19 -17.25 -7.98 8.11
CA SER A 19 -16.24 -8.74 8.83
C SER A 19 -15.24 -7.87 9.60
N GLY A 20 -15.37 -6.55 9.56
CA GLY A 20 -14.40 -5.65 10.18
C GLY A 20 -14.15 -4.39 9.38
N ARG A 21 -13.10 -3.67 9.75
CA ARG A 21 -12.78 -2.33 9.25
C ARG A 21 -11.33 -2.26 8.80
N TYR A 22 -11.05 -1.52 7.74
CA TYR A 22 -9.68 -1.28 7.29
C TYR A 22 -9.52 0.13 6.73
N GLY A 23 -8.31 0.65 6.75
CA GLY A 23 -8.00 1.98 6.22
C GLY A 23 -6.50 2.14 5.99
N PHE A 24 -6.14 3.15 5.19
CA PHE A 24 -4.77 3.59 5.01
C PHE A 24 -4.50 4.80 5.89
N ASN A 25 -3.38 4.78 6.60
CA ASN A 25 -3.00 5.86 7.51
C ASN A 25 -1.75 6.62 7.05
N ARG A 26 -1.01 6.09 6.06
CA ARG A 26 0.16 6.77 5.50
C ARG A 26 0.43 6.34 4.07
N GLU A 27 0.82 7.31 3.26
CA GLU A 27 1.50 7.13 1.98
C GLU A 27 2.95 7.56 2.13
N ASP A 28 3.89 6.79 1.58
CA ASP A 28 5.30 7.15 1.56
C ASP A 28 6.05 6.43 0.43
N THR A 29 7.33 6.77 0.25
CA THR A 29 8.24 6.17 -0.71
C THR A 29 9.49 5.66 -0.03
N VAL A 30 10.03 4.55 -0.53
CA VAL A 30 11.32 4.02 -0.09
C VAL A 30 12.22 3.76 -1.28
N LEU A 31 13.50 4.11 -1.15
CA LEU A 31 14.50 3.86 -2.18
C LEU A 31 14.88 2.37 -2.17
N PHE A 32 14.82 1.74 -3.34
CA PHE A 32 15.30 0.38 -3.59
C PHE A 32 16.19 0.38 -4.83
N GLY A 33 17.51 0.29 -4.62
CA GLY A 33 18.49 0.55 -5.67
C GLY A 33 18.45 2.01 -6.10
N ASP A 34 18.21 2.27 -7.38
CA ASP A 34 18.06 3.58 -8.01
C ASP A 34 16.59 3.98 -8.23
N ARG A 35 15.64 3.19 -7.72
CA ARG A 35 14.21 3.36 -7.97
C ARG A 35 13.46 3.64 -6.68
N GLU A 36 12.47 4.52 -6.76
CA GLU A 36 11.55 4.77 -5.65
C GLU A 36 10.39 3.77 -5.70
N VAL A 37 10.14 3.08 -4.58
CA VAL A 37 8.97 2.22 -4.40
C VAL A 37 7.91 3.03 -3.68
N LEU A 38 6.73 3.17 -4.30
CA LEU A 38 5.54 3.72 -3.65
C LEU A 38 4.95 2.65 -2.73
N TYR A 39 4.61 3.03 -1.50
CA TYR A 39 3.90 2.16 -0.59
C TYR A 39 2.92 2.92 0.31
N PHE A 40 1.97 2.19 0.85
CA PHE A 40 0.97 2.70 1.79
C PHE A 40 0.93 1.80 3.00
N THR A 41 0.95 2.36 4.20
CA THR A 41 0.62 1.59 5.40
C THR A 41 -0.86 1.71 5.70
N GLY A 42 -1.42 0.60 6.14
CA GLY A 42 -2.79 0.52 6.58
C GLY A 42 -2.94 -0.40 7.77
N TYR A 43 -4.13 -0.38 8.33
CA TYR A 43 -4.53 -1.28 9.39
C TYR A 43 -5.81 -2.01 8.97
N SER A 44 -5.97 -3.21 9.48
CA SER A 44 -7.27 -3.88 9.50
C SER A 44 -7.61 -4.28 10.93
N VAL A 45 -8.90 -4.19 11.27
CA VAL A 45 -9.47 -4.58 12.56
C VAL A 45 -10.65 -5.48 12.28
N THR A 46 -10.59 -6.71 12.77
CA THR A 46 -11.69 -7.66 12.77
C THR A 46 -12.42 -7.53 14.11
N ASP A 47 -13.57 -6.87 14.12
CA ASP A 47 -14.35 -6.59 15.34
C ASP A 47 -15.66 -7.40 15.45
N SER A 48 -15.95 -8.27 14.48
CA SER A 48 -17.16 -9.10 14.45
C SER A 48 -16.96 -10.57 14.84
N THR A 49 -15.86 -10.93 15.52
CA THR A 49 -15.62 -12.32 15.94
C THR A 49 -16.06 -12.59 17.38
N CYS A 50 -16.67 -13.76 17.61
CA CYS A 50 -17.15 -14.19 18.93
C CYS A 50 -16.04 -14.45 19.97
N CYS A 51 -14.77 -14.36 19.58
CA CYS A 51 -13.61 -14.72 20.40
C CYS A 51 -12.58 -13.58 20.58
N GLY A 52 -12.87 -12.35 20.14
CA GLY A 52 -12.02 -11.17 20.42
C GLY A 52 -11.84 -10.21 19.25
N VAL A 53 -11.11 -9.11 19.51
CA VAL A 53 -10.69 -8.13 18.50
C VAL A 53 -9.29 -8.49 18.01
N GLY A 54 -9.13 -8.70 16.70
CA GLY A 54 -7.83 -8.88 16.05
C GLY A 54 -7.54 -7.72 15.12
N GLY A 55 -6.28 -7.31 15.00
CA GLY A 55 -5.89 -6.32 14.01
C GLY A 55 -4.48 -6.54 13.48
N CYS A 56 -4.23 -6.08 12.27
CA CYS A 56 -2.90 -6.14 11.66
C CYS A 56 -2.53 -4.83 10.97
N TYR A 57 -1.24 -4.50 11.01
CA TYR A 57 -0.65 -3.47 10.17
C TYR A 57 -0.07 -4.12 8.92
N PHE A 58 -0.40 -3.56 7.77
CA PHE A 58 0.08 -4.03 6.48
C PHE A 58 0.62 -2.88 5.64
N SER A 59 1.46 -3.22 4.66
CA SER A 59 1.88 -2.32 3.61
C SER A 59 1.31 -2.77 2.26
N LEU A 60 0.81 -1.84 1.46
CA LEU A 60 0.44 -2.04 0.05
C LEU A 60 1.51 -1.40 -0.84
N VAL A 61 2.02 -2.13 -1.82
CA VAL A 61 3.05 -1.69 -2.76
C VAL A 61 2.48 -1.72 -4.18
N PRO A 62 2.06 -0.57 -4.72
CA PRO A 62 1.61 -0.49 -6.11
C PRO A 62 2.71 -0.75 -7.14
N GLY A 63 3.96 -0.40 -6.80
CA GLY A 63 5.11 -0.56 -7.68
C GLY A 63 6.17 0.52 -7.53
N TYR A 64 7.10 0.54 -8.48
CA TYR A 64 8.06 1.62 -8.63
C TYR A 64 7.36 2.89 -9.12
N LEU A 65 7.57 4.00 -8.43
CA LEU A 65 7.02 5.30 -8.78
C LEU A 65 7.75 5.86 -10.00
N THR A 66 7.03 6.09 -11.08
CA THR A 66 7.60 6.66 -12.31
C THR A 66 7.14 8.10 -12.56
N ARG A 67 5.91 8.45 -12.15
CA ARG A 67 5.42 9.83 -12.09
C ARG A 67 4.48 10.01 -10.91
N ARG A 68 4.75 10.99 -10.06
CA ARG A 68 3.94 11.29 -8.88
C ARG A 68 2.83 12.29 -9.22
N HIS A 69 1.60 12.00 -8.79
CA HIS A 69 0.45 12.92 -8.82
C HIS A 69 0.30 13.67 -10.14
N TYR A 70 0.47 12.96 -11.25
CA TYR A 70 0.59 13.60 -12.57
C TYR A 70 -0.80 13.98 -13.15
N ARG A 71 -1.88 13.44 -12.57
CA ARG A 71 -3.26 13.84 -12.86
C ARG A 71 -4.16 13.61 -11.64
N THR A 72 -5.38 14.10 -11.73
CA THR A 72 -6.43 13.93 -10.74
C THR A 72 -7.66 13.31 -11.41
N THR A 73 -8.38 12.43 -10.71
CA THR A 73 -9.67 11.90 -11.19
C THR A 73 -10.78 12.95 -11.05
N PRO A 74 -11.94 12.79 -11.71
CA PRO A 74 -13.10 13.68 -11.52
C PRO A 74 -13.55 13.81 -10.06
N GLU A 75 -13.33 12.78 -9.25
CA GLU A 75 -13.65 12.72 -7.82
C GLU A 75 -12.58 13.39 -6.93
N GLY A 76 -11.55 14.01 -7.53
CA GLY A 76 -10.49 14.71 -6.79
C GLY A 76 -9.34 13.80 -6.31
N ARG A 77 -9.28 12.54 -6.73
CA ARG A 77 -8.25 11.59 -6.29
C ARG A 77 -6.95 11.75 -7.08
N ALA A 78 -5.82 11.79 -6.40
CA ALA A 78 -4.51 11.86 -7.05
C ALA A 78 -4.19 10.55 -7.80
N VAL A 79 -3.52 10.67 -8.94
CA VAL A 79 -3.09 9.53 -9.75
C VAL A 79 -1.59 9.60 -10.01
N SER A 80 -0.90 8.50 -9.78
CA SER A 80 0.52 8.31 -10.11
C SER A 80 0.70 7.22 -11.16
N GLU A 81 1.78 7.31 -11.95
CA GLU A 81 2.21 6.26 -12.87
C GLU A 81 3.18 5.35 -12.12
N VAL A 82 2.86 4.06 -12.02
CA VAL A 82 3.71 3.07 -11.34
C VAL A 82 4.05 1.91 -12.27
N GLU A 83 5.20 1.30 -12.02
CA GLU A 83 5.61 0.05 -12.65
C GLU A 83 5.54 -1.09 -11.62
N PRO A 84 4.68 -2.10 -11.81
CA PRO A 84 4.58 -3.22 -10.88
C PRO A 84 5.91 -3.94 -10.71
N ILE A 85 6.26 -4.23 -9.46
CA ILE A 85 7.41 -5.10 -9.15
C ILE A 85 6.96 -6.53 -9.45
N VAL A 86 7.47 -7.15 -10.50
CA VAL A 86 7.10 -8.52 -10.90
C VAL A 86 8.15 -9.55 -10.52
N ASP A 87 9.40 -9.13 -10.33
CA ASP A 87 10.48 -10.00 -9.92
C ASP A 87 10.29 -10.45 -8.46
N GLU A 88 10.36 -11.76 -8.23
CA GLU A 88 10.12 -12.33 -6.90
C GLU A 88 11.22 -12.00 -5.90
N GLN A 89 12.47 -11.83 -6.35
CA GLN A 89 13.57 -11.46 -5.46
C GLN A 89 13.44 -10.00 -5.05
N GLU A 90 13.13 -9.10 -5.99
CA GLU A 90 12.83 -7.70 -5.67
C GLU A 90 11.66 -7.60 -4.68
N ARG A 91 10.57 -8.37 -4.88
CA ARG A 91 9.46 -8.42 -3.93
C ARG A 91 9.91 -8.87 -2.54
N LYS A 92 10.76 -9.90 -2.43
CA LYS A 92 11.27 -10.38 -1.13
C LYS A 92 12.12 -9.33 -0.42
N GLU A 93 13.03 -8.67 -1.15
CA GLU A 93 13.90 -7.64 -0.58
C GLU A 93 13.09 -6.38 -0.17
N VAL A 94 12.15 -5.94 -1.01
CA VAL A 94 11.22 -4.85 -0.67
C VAL A 94 10.35 -5.21 0.53
N THR A 95 9.88 -6.47 0.61
CA THR A 95 9.13 -6.96 1.78
C THR A 95 9.97 -6.85 3.04
N ARG A 96 11.23 -7.31 3.00
CA ARG A 96 12.14 -7.21 4.13
C ARG A 96 12.37 -5.75 4.54
N LEU A 97 12.66 -4.88 3.59
CA LEU A 97 12.86 -3.46 3.83
C LEU A 97 11.65 -2.79 4.51
N LEU A 98 10.44 -3.05 4.00
CA LEU A 98 9.21 -2.46 4.53
C LEU A 98 8.85 -3.06 5.89
N THR A 99 8.97 -4.37 6.08
CA THR A 99 8.70 -5.00 7.39
C THR A 99 9.65 -4.49 8.48
N GLU A 100 10.93 -4.26 8.16
CA GLU A 100 11.91 -3.68 9.09
C GLU A 100 11.61 -2.20 9.41
N ARG A 101 11.27 -1.41 8.39
CA ARG A 101 10.99 0.04 8.51
C ARG A 101 9.65 0.33 9.18
N GLU A 102 8.61 -0.33 8.73
CA GLU A 102 7.20 -0.03 9.04
C GLU A 102 6.64 -0.87 10.18
N ARG A 103 7.37 -1.92 10.60
CA ARG A 103 6.90 -2.91 11.58
C ARG A 103 5.56 -3.56 11.18
N CYS A 104 5.23 -3.54 9.88
CA CYS A 104 4.06 -4.22 9.35
C CYS A 104 4.31 -5.73 9.31
N ILE A 105 3.24 -6.52 9.45
CA ILE A 105 3.33 -7.99 9.43
C ILE A 105 3.05 -8.58 8.04
N GLN A 106 2.57 -7.76 7.11
CA GLN A 106 2.19 -8.16 5.76
C GLN A 106 2.54 -7.07 4.74
N VAL A 107 3.06 -7.48 3.59
CA VAL A 107 3.32 -6.60 2.44
C VAL A 107 2.61 -7.19 1.22
N ASN A 108 1.72 -6.41 0.62
CA ASN A 108 0.90 -6.80 -0.52
C ASN A 108 1.35 -6.05 -1.76
N PHE A 109 1.58 -6.74 -2.88
CA PHE A 109 1.95 -6.15 -4.16
C PHE A 109 0.77 -6.17 -5.12
N LEU A 110 0.59 -5.11 -5.91
CA LEU A 110 -0.42 -5.02 -6.98
C LEU A 110 0.07 -5.52 -8.35
#